data_AF-A0A0Q8TN57-F1
#
_entry.id   AF-A0A0Q8TN57-F1
#
_cell.length_a   1.000
_cell.length_b   1.000
_cell.length_c   1.000
_cell.angle_alpha   90.00
_cell.angle_beta   90.00
_cell.angle_gamma   90.00
#
_symmetry.space_group_name_H-M   'P 1'
#
loop_
_entity.id
_entity.type
_entity.pdbx_description
1 polymer ?
#
loop_
_entity_poly.entity_id
_entity_poly.type
_entity_poly.pdbx_seq_one_letter_code
_entity_poly.pdbx_strand_id
1 'polypeptide(L)'
;MIAPIPKAISEEIIDQMKDFILSATRFLDKDDERVIAWGDQLKKSMFAKPGHALACLGFLEQICGDADRADEYYERALQRGADRDLVDEWRGVTYSNLGYVSKALKQFVWLGSEQRLNLPVGIPTAVTLGGFKLARRLLGEAEKMNVSLDNYGDFGTIRRLTSEMADSPVEDAKFAELLDLAGDVLRDHRLFWTGLYPIADFDEFTGWASIRYEVDVTPDYASQMNREFDDLVIAKGLHTVPLTVGFIGTRVDDWLATLRTGTAQ
;
A
#
# COMPACT_ATOMS: atom_id res chain seq x y z
N MET A 1 24.53 19.14 -27.21
CA MET A 1 24.22 18.10 -26.22
C MET A 1 24.57 18.65 -24.85
N ILE A 2 23.58 18.82 -23.97
CA ILE A 2 23.81 19.20 -22.58
C ILE A 2 24.17 17.90 -21.85
N ALA A 3 25.31 17.86 -21.16
CA ALA A 3 25.68 16.71 -20.35
C ALA A 3 24.63 16.52 -19.23
N PRO A 4 24.19 15.28 -18.93
CA PRO A 4 23.22 15.06 -17.87
C PRO A 4 23.78 15.56 -16.53
N ILE A 5 22.95 16.27 -15.77
CA ILE A 5 23.29 16.72 -14.42
C ILE A 5 23.40 15.47 -13.54
N PRO A 6 24.51 15.25 -12.81
CA PRO A 6 24.64 14.11 -11.90
C PRO A 6 23.52 14.13 -10.85
N LYS A 7 22.84 12.99 -10.66
CA LYS A 7 21.84 12.82 -9.60
C LYS A 7 22.52 12.84 -8.23
N ALA A 8 21.81 13.28 -7.20
CA ALA A 8 22.31 13.10 -5.84
C ALA A 8 22.29 11.61 -5.46
N ILE A 9 23.25 11.14 -4.65
CA ILE A 9 23.30 9.73 -4.18
C ILE A 9 21.97 9.31 -3.56
N SER A 10 21.32 10.17 -2.78
CA SER A 10 20.01 9.88 -2.17
C SER A 10 18.89 9.67 -3.19
N GLU A 11 18.95 10.34 -4.35
CA GLU A 11 17.97 10.22 -5.44
C GLU A 11 18.16 8.89 -6.18
N GLU A 12 19.41 8.46 -6.39
CA GLU A 12 19.69 7.14 -6.99
C GLU A 12 19.27 6.00 -6.06
N ILE A 13 19.48 6.15 -4.75
CA ILE A 13 19.12 5.12 -3.77
C ILE A 13 17.61 5.01 -3.59
N ILE A 14 16.87 6.12 -3.56
CA ILE A 14 15.40 6.04 -3.51
C ILE A 14 14.82 5.42 -4.78
N ASP A 15 15.39 5.70 -5.96
CA ASP A 15 14.96 5.06 -7.21
C ASP A 15 15.15 3.53 -7.13
N GLN A 16 16.31 3.06 -6.65
CA GLN A 16 16.55 1.63 -6.44
C GLN A 16 15.58 1.00 -5.43
N MET A 17 15.30 1.69 -4.32
CA MET A 17 14.35 1.20 -3.31
C MET A 17 12.92 1.14 -3.84
N LYS A 18 12.51 2.09 -4.68
CA LYS A 18 11.21 2.09 -5.37
C LYS A 18 11.11 0.95 -6.39
N ASP A 19 12.16 0.72 -7.17
CA ASP A 19 12.17 -0.39 -8.12
C ASP A 19 12.13 -1.73 -7.40
N PHE A 20 12.84 -1.85 -6.27
CA PHE A 20 12.78 -3.03 -5.42
C PHE A 20 11.36 -3.26 -4.89
N ILE A 21 10.73 -2.27 -4.27
CA ILE A 21 9.43 -2.47 -3.62
C ILE A 21 8.32 -2.86 -4.61
N LEU A 22 8.39 -2.40 -5.86
CA LEU A 22 7.44 -2.79 -6.91
C LEU A 22 7.51 -4.28 -7.29
N SER A 23 8.62 -4.96 -6.97
CA SER A 23 8.83 -6.39 -7.24
C SER A 23 9.01 -7.22 -5.97
N ALA A 24 9.05 -6.58 -4.80
CA ALA A 24 9.27 -7.25 -3.53
C ALA A 24 8.03 -8.06 -3.15
N THR A 25 8.25 -9.31 -2.77
CA THR A 25 7.17 -10.18 -2.27
C THR A 25 7.21 -10.34 -0.75
N ARG A 26 8.30 -9.92 -0.11
CA ARG A 26 8.57 -10.05 1.33
C ARG A 26 9.32 -8.85 1.87
N PHE A 27 9.14 -8.61 3.17
CA PHE A 27 9.99 -7.67 3.90
C PHE A 27 11.42 -8.19 3.94
N LEU A 28 12.39 -7.27 3.87
CA LEU A 28 13.80 -7.62 4.10
C LEU A 28 14.12 -7.60 5.59
N ASP A 29 15.10 -8.41 5.96
CA ASP A 29 15.69 -8.33 7.29
C ASP A 29 16.68 -7.17 7.36
N LYS A 30 16.88 -6.62 8.57
CA LYS A 30 17.75 -5.45 8.78
C LYS A 30 19.23 -5.75 8.51
N ASP A 31 19.61 -7.02 8.47
CA ASP A 31 20.93 -7.51 8.13
C ASP A 31 21.08 -7.93 6.65
N ASP A 32 20.04 -7.77 5.83
CA ASP A 32 20.15 -7.93 4.38
C ASP A 32 21.20 -6.96 3.81
N GLU A 33 22.11 -7.49 2.99
CA GLU A 33 23.24 -6.71 2.44
C GLU A 33 22.79 -5.46 1.68
N ARG A 34 21.61 -5.51 1.02
CA ARG A 34 21.05 -4.36 0.30
C ARG A 34 20.60 -3.28 1.28
N VAL A 35 19.91 -3.67 2.36
CA VAL A 35 19.44 -2.75 3.40
C VAL A 35 20.63 -2.05 4.05
N ILE A 36 21.68 -2.80 4.40
CA ILE A 36 22.92 -2.24 4.95
C ILE A 36 23.56 -1.26 3.95
N ALA A 37 23.71 -1.67 2.69
CA ALA A 37 24.35 -0.85 1.66
C ALA A 37 23.59 0.45 1.38
N TRP A 38 22.27 0.41 1.26
CA TRP A 38 21.43 1.60 1.10
C TRP A 38 21.51 2.50 2.33
N GLY A 39 21.39 1.93 3.53
CA GLY A 39 21.50 2.68 4.78
C GLY A 39 22.82 3.43 4.92
N ASP A 40 23.95 2.79 4.58
CA ASP A 40 25.27 3.43 4.64
C ASP A 40 25.46 4.52 3.59
N GLN A 41 24.89 4.37 2.39
CA GLN A 41 24.91 5.42 1.37
C GLN A 41 24.02 6.62 1.75
N LEU A 42 22.86 6.37 2.35
CA LEU A 42 21.99 7.43 2.85
C LEU A 42 22.63 8.20 4.01
N LYS A 43 23.33 7.51 4.93
CA LYS A 43 24.11 8.16 6.00
C LYS A 43 25.18 9.11 5.45
N LYS A 44 25.88 8.73 4.36
CA LYS A 44 26.83 9.63 3.68
C LYS A 44 26.14 10.85 3.07
N SER A 45 24.91 10.71 2.61
CA SER A 45 24.11 11.80 2.02
C SER A 45 23.61 12.81 3.07
N MET A 46 23.62 12.46 4.35
CA MET A 46 23.14 13.34 5.44
C MET A 46 23.92 14.65 5.54
N PHE A 47 25.18 14.69 5.12
CA PHE A 47 26.00 15.92 5.17
C PHE A 47 25.53 16.99 4.18
N ALA A 48 24.96 16.58 3.04
CA ALA A 48 24.54 17.50 1.98
C ALA A 48 23.05 17.88 2.08
N LYS A 49 22.18 16.88 2.33
CA LYS A 49 20.71 17.06 2.39
C LYS A 49 20.13 16.23 3.55
N PRO A 50 20.31 16.64 4.82
CA PRO A 50 19.96 15.83 5.98
C PRO A 50 18.47 15.47 6.05
N GLY A 51 17.58 16.42 5.78
CA GLY A 51 16.13 16.17 5.79
C GLY A 51 15.72 15.11 4.77
N HIS A 52 16.18 15.24 3.52
CA HIS A 52 15.86 14.29 2.47
C HIS A 52 16.48 12.90 2.73
N ALA A 53 17.73 12.83 3.19
CA ALA A 53 18.38 11.57 3.55
C ALA A 53 17.63 10.84 4.68
N LEU A 54 17.11 11.58 5.67
CA LEU A 54 16.25 11.03 6.73
C LEU A 54 14.92 10.52 6.17
N ALA A 55 14.29 11.24 5.24
CA ALA A 55 13.06 10.77 4.59
C ALA A 55 13.31 9.44 3.82
N CYS A 56 14.45 9.32 3.13
CA CYS A 56 14.83 8.07 2.46
C CYS A 56 15.09 6.93 3.45
N LEU A 57 15.63 7.21 4.65
CA LEU A 57 15.75 6.21 5.70
C LEU A 57 14.38 5.75 6.22
N GLY A 58 13.40 6.64 6.29
CA GLY A 58 12.01 6.26 6.58
C GLY A 58 11.45 5.30 5.54
N PHE A 59 11.69 5.57 4.26
CA PHE A 59 11.32 4.68 3.16
C PHE A 59 12.08 3.33 3.20
N LEU A 60 13.32 3.31 3.68
CA LEU A 60 14.07 2.06 3.87
C LEU A 60 13.46 1.18 4.96
N GLU A 61 12.96 1.77 6.05
CA GLU A 61 12.30 1.01 7.12
C GLU A 61 10.96 0.40 6.65
N GLN A 62 10.31 0.99 5.64
CA GLN A 62 9.18 0.38 4.95
C GLN A 62 9.56 -0.96 4.29
N ILE A 63 10.71 -1.04 3.63
CA ILE A 63 11.20 -2.30 3.04
C ILE A 63 11.43 -3.36 4.13
N CYS A 64 11.76 -2.93 5.35
CA CYS A 64 12.00 -3.81 6.49
C CYS A 64 10.73 -4.19 7.27
N GLY A 65 9.57 -3.62 6.93
CA GLY A 65 8.31 -3.82 7.65
C GLY A 65 8.15 -3.02 8.94
N ASP A 66 8.98 -2.00 9.19
CA ASP A 66 9.05 -1.26 10.47
C ASP A 66 8.44 0.14 10.35
N ALA A 67 7.11 0.22 10.50
CA ALA A 67 6.38 1.49 10.39
C ALA A 67 6.73 2.49 11.50
N ASP A 68 7.00 2.01 12.72
CA ASP A 68 7.29 2.89 13.85
C ASP A 68 8.64 3.59 13.65
N ARG A 69 9.67 2.86 13.18
CA ARG A 69 10.93 3.50 12.80
C ARG A 69 10.80 4.39 11.57
N ALA A 70 9.98 4.01 10.60
CA ALA A 70 9.72 4.88 9.45
C ALA A 70 9.18 6.24 9.91
N ASP A 71 8.21 6.24 10.84
CA ASP A 71 7.65 7.44 11.44
C ASP A 71 8.69 8.28 12.19
N GLU A 72 9.56 7.66 12.99
CA GLU A 72 10.65 8.35 13.66
C GLU A 72 11.57 9.08 12.67
N TYR A 73 11.92 8.44 11.56
CA TYR A 73 12.75 9.06 10.52
C TYR A 73 12.01 10.18 9.80
N TYR A 74 10.74 10.02 9.48
CA TYR A 74 9.93 11.06 8.85
C TYR A 74 9.78 12.30 9.75
N GLU A 75 9.56 12.13 11.05
CA GLU A 75 9.53 13.25 11.99
C GLU A 75 10.88 13.97 12.07
N ARG A 76 11.98 13.21 12.14
CA ARG A 76 13.33 13.78 12.12
C ARG A 76 13.64 14.48 10.80
N ALA A 77 13.13 13.97 9.67
CA ALA A 77 13.29 14.59 8.36
C ALA A 77 12.65 15.98 8.33
N LEU A 78 11.41 16.10 8.80
CA LEU A 78 10.70 17.37 8.91
C LEU A 78 11.43 18.37 9.83
N GLN A 79 11.91 17.90 10.99
CA GLN A 79 12.72 18.73 11.91
C GLN A 79 14.03 19.23 11.28
N ARG A 80 14.52 18.54 10.24
CA ARG A 80 15.73 18.90 9.47
C ARG A 80 15.42 19.58 8.14
N GLY A 81 14.20 20.11 7.97
CA GLY A 81 13.79 20.92 6.84
C GLY A 81 13.55 20.12 5.56
N ALA A 82 13.20 18.83 5.66
CA ALA A 82 12.65 18.12 4.52
C ALA A 82 11.35 18.79 4.04
N ASP A 83 11.07 18.65 2.75
CA ASP A 83 9.80 19.04 2.17
C ASP A 83 8.68 18.24 2.85
N ARG A 84 7.69 18.96 3.39
CA ARG A 84 6.56 18.36 4.10
C ARG A 84 5.71 17.51 3.15
N ASP A 85 5.45 17.98 1.94
CA ASP A 85 4.57 17.28 1.00
C ASP A 85 5.19 15.95 0.59
N LEU A 86 6.51 15.94 0.35
CA LEU A 86 7.26 14.72 0.09
C LEU A 86 7.18 13.72 1.25
N VAL A 87 7.42 14.19 2.48
CA VAL A 87 7.40 13.31 3.67
C VAL A 87 6.01 12.77 3.92
N ASP A 88 4.98 13.60 3.81
CA ASP A 88 3.59 13.24 4.05
C ASP A 88 3.06 12.26 2.98
N GLU A 89 3.46 12.42 1.71
CA GLU A 89 3.20 11.45 0.64
C GLU A 89 3.88 10.11 0.93
N TRP A 90 5.19 10.11 1.21
CA TRP A 90 5.94 8.87 1.45
C TRP A 90 5.46 8.15 2.70
N ARG A 91 5.09 8.87 3.75
CA ARG A 91 4.49 8.28 4.95
C ARG A 91 3.15 7.61 4.64
N GLY A 92 2.30 8.25 3.85
CA GLY A 92 1.04 7.66 3.39
C GLY A 92 1.25 6.36 2.60
N VAL A 93 2.21 6.36 1.67
CA VAL A 93 2.61 5.17 0.91
C VAL A 93 3.19 4.10 1.81
N THR A 94 4.03 4.46 2.79
CA THR A 94 4.56 3.52 3.78
C THR A 94 3.46 2.82 4.55
N TYR A 95 2.50 3.57 5.11
CA TYR A 95 1.38 2.98 5.81
C TYR A 95 0.54 2.08 4.90
N SER A 96 0.29 2.50 3.66
CA SER A 96 -0.44 1.69 2.68
C SER A 96 0.27 0.36 2.47
N ASN A 97 1.54 0.40 2.05
CA ASN A 97 2.34 -0.79 1.71
C ASN A 97 2.57 -1.74 2.88
N LEU A 98 2.55 -1.23 4.11
CA LEU A 98 2.67 -2.03 5.32
C LEU A 98 1.32 -2.51 5.87
N GLY A 99 0.20 -2.15 5.23
CA GLY A 99 -1.15 -2.54 5.64
C GLY A 99 -1.68 -1.80 6.88
N TYR A 100 -1.13 -0.64 7.24
CA TYR A 100 -1.68 0.25 8.27
C TYR A 100 -2.73 1.17 7.63
N VAL A 101 -3.78 0.56 7.10
CA VAL A 101 -4.80 1.17 6.24
C VAL A 101 -5.51 2.33 6.93
N SER A 102 -5.85 2.24 8.23
CA SER A 102 -6.46 3.38 8.94
C SER A 102 -5.52 4.58 9.07
N LYS A 103 -4.20 4.35 9.24
CA LYS A 103 -3.22 5.44 9.26
C LYS A 103 -3.06 6.05 7.87
N ALA A 104 -2.95 5.20 6.84
CA ALA A 104 -2.84 5.63 5.45
C ALA A 104 -4.07 6.45 5.03
N LEU A 105 -5.29 5.99 5.32
CA LEU A 105 -6.51 6.70 4.97
C LEU A 105 -6.54 8.11 5.57
N LYS A 106 -6.19 8.26 6.85
CA LYS A 106 -6.10 9.59 7.49
C LYS A 106 -5.12 10.52 6.76
N GLN A 107 -3.97 9.99 6.35
CA GLN A 107 -2.96 10.73 5.59
C GLN A 107 -3.51 11.16 4.22
N PHE A 108 -4.18 10.25 3.50
CA PHE A 108 -4.75 10.53 2.18
C PHE A 108 -5.95 11.48 2.23
N VAL A 109 -6.77 11.43 3.28
CA VAL A 109 -7.82 12.43 3.52
C VAL A 109 -7.22 13.82 3.63
N TRP A 110 -6.14 13.96 4.40
CA TRP A 110 -5.44 15.23 4.59
C TRP A 110 -4.79 15.74 3.29
N LEU A 111 -4.05 14.88 2.57
CA LEU A 111 -3.46 15.23 1.27
C LEU A 111 -4.53 15.64 0.26
N GLY A 112 -5.66 14.94 0.25
CA GLY A 112 -6.79 15.25 -0.63
C GLY A 112 -7.57 16.51 -0.23
N SER A 113 -7.60 16.92 1.05
CA SER A 113 -8.25 18.18 1.44
C SER A 113 -7.45 19.41 1.03
N GLU A 114 -6.13 19.26 0.92
CA GLU A 114 -5.22 20.34 0.55
C GLU A 114 -4.96 20.44 -0.97
N GLN A 115 -5.67 19.64 -1.79
CA GLN A 115 -5.44 19.52 -3.24
C GLN A 115 -3.98 19.15 -3.59
N ARG A 116 -3.30 18.44 -2.69
CA ARG A 116 -1.91 17.99 -2.86
C ARG A 116 -1.81 16.60 -3.46
N LEU A 117 -2.95 15.92 -3.59
CA LEU A 117 -3.02 14.56 -4.11
C LEU A 117 -3.01 14.57 -5.64
N ASN A 118 -2.13 13.76 -6.24
CA ASN A 118 -2.22 13.43 -7.66
C ASN A 118 -3.47 12.58 -7.91
N LEU A 119 -4.54 13.20 -8.44
CA LEU A 119 -5.87 12.59 -8.54
C LEU A 119 -5.87 11.19 -9.22
N PRO A 120 -5.22 10.98 -10.39
CA PRO A 120 -5.09 9.66 -11.00
C PRO A 120 -4.53 8.55 -10.10
N VAL A 121 -3.61 8.87 -9.18
CA VAL A 121 -3.02 7.90 -8.24
C VAL A 121 -3.84 7.83 -6.95
N GLY A 122 -4.34 8.98 -6.52
CA GLY A 122 -5.06 9.15 -5.27
C GLY A 122 -6.42 8.45 -5.22
N ILE A 123 -7.16 8.46 -6.32
CA ILE A 123 -8.48 7.81 -6.41
C ILE A 123 -8.39 6.28 -6.24
N PRO A 124 -7.60 5.52 -7.03
CA PRO A 124 -7.46 4.09 -6.81
C PRO A 124 -6.90 3.79 -5.42
N THR A 125 -5.94 4.57 -4.94
CA THR A 125 -5.39 4.40 -3.59
C THR A 125 -6.48 4.55 -2.53
N ALA A 126 -7.34 5.58 -2.61
CA ALA A 126 -8.44 5.77 -1.68
C ALA A 126 -9.38 4.54 -1.64
N VAL A 127 -9.71 3.95 -2.80
CA VAL A 127 -10.52 2.72 -2.86
C VAL A 127 -9.84 1.56 -2.15
N THR A 128 -8.54 1.34 -2.39
CA THR A 128 -7.78 0.25 -1.75
C THR A 128 -7.59 0.44 -0.24
N LEU A 129 -7.80 1.66 0.26
CA LEU A 129 -7.79 1.99 1.68
C LEU A 129 -9.19 1.97 2.32
N GLY A 130 -10.22 1.50 1.60
CA GLY A 130 -11.61 1.53 2.06
C GLY A 130 -12.23 2.94 2.09
N GLY A 131 -11.54 3.94 1.54
CA GLY A 131 -11.93 5.33 1.47
C GLY A 131 -12.91 5.61 0.32
N PHE A 132 -14.05 4.94 0.28
CA PHE A 132 -15.00 5.06 -0.84
C PHE A 132 -15.63 6.46 -0.93
N LYS A 133 -15.98 7.08 0.21
CA LYS A 133 -16.52 8.45 0.21
C LYS A 133 -15.43 9.46 -0.18
N LEU A 134 -14.20 9.25 0.28
CA LEU A 134 -13.03 10.02 -0.19
C LEU A 134 -12.84 9.89 -1.70
N ALA A 135 -12.84 8.66 -2.24
CA ALA A 135 -12.69 8.40 -3.67
C ALA A 135 -13.79 9.10 -4.49
N ARG A 136 -15.04 9.11 -4.00
CA ARG A 136 -16.15 9.80 -4.67
C ARG A 136 -15.92 11.30 -4.75
N ARG A 137 -15.44 11.91 -3.67
CA ARG A 137 -15.08 13.34 -3.66
C ARG A 137 -13.98 13.63 -4.68
N LEU A 138 -12.91 12.84 -4.68
CA LEU A 138 -11.77 13.02 -5.59
C LEU A 138 -12.15 12.82 -7.06
N LEU A 139 -13.05 11.87 -7.38
CA LEU A 139 -13.61 11.71 -8.72
C LEU A 139 -14.39 12.96 -9.16
N GLY A 140 -15.23 13.52 -8.29
CA GLY A 140 -15.96 14.76 -8.59
C GLY A 140 -15.03 15.97 -8.77
N GLU A 141 -13.88 16.01 -8.09
CA GLU A 141 -12.84 17.01 -8.31
C GLU A 141 -12.15 16.82 -9.67
N ALA A 142 -11.77 15.59 -10.02
CA ALA A 142 -11.17 15.26 -11.31
C ALA A 142 -12.08 15.65 -12.48
N GLU A 143 -13.38 15.40 -12.37
CA GLU A 143 -14.39 15.79 -13.35
C GLU A 143 -14.47 17.31 -13.53
N LYS A 144 -14.54 18.07 -12.42
CA LYS A 144 -14.55 19.54 -12.47
C LYS A 144 -13.29 20.11 -13.12
N MET A 145 -12.16 19.43 -12.95
CA MET A 145 -10.87 19.81 -13.52
C MET A 145 -10.64 19.29 -14.95
N ASN A 146 -11.58 18.52 -15.52
CA ASN A 146 -11.42 17.83 -16.80
C ASN A 146 -10.14 16.96 -16.88
N VAL A 147 -9.78 16.30 -15.76
CA VAL A 147 -8.65 15.37 -15.72
C VAL A 147 -9.06 14.07 -16.40
N SER A 148 -8.33 13.67 -17.44
CA SER A 148 -8.52 12.35 -18.08
C SER A 148 -7.93 11.25 -17.21
N LEU A 149 -8.74 10.24 -16.91
CA LEU A 149 -8.38 9.09 -16.05
C LEU A 149 -8.15 7.81 -16.86
N ASP A 150 -8.44 7.82 -18.16
CA ASP A 150 -8.47 6.62 -19.02
C ASP A 150 -7.10 5.93 -19.17
N ASN A 151 -6.01 6.65 -18.91
CA ASN A 151 -4.64 6.14 -19.00
C ASN A 151 -4.12 5.50 -17.70
N TYR A 152 -4.91 5.51 -16.62
CA TYR A 152 -4.44 5.19 -15.27
C TYR A 152 -5.06 3.92 -14.67
N GLY A 153 -5.69 3.09 -15.51
CA GLY A 153 -6.23 1.78 -15.13
C GLY A 153 -7.73 1.64 -15.41
N ASP A 154 -8.34 0.61 -14.83
CA ASP A 154 -9.78 0.36 -14.96
C ASP A 154 -10.61 1.30 -14.06
N PHE A 155 -10.73 2.55 -14.49
CA PHE A 155 -11.56 3.54 -13.81
C PHE A 155 -13.06 3.23 -13.92
N GLY A 156 -13.47 2.32 -14.81
CA GLY A 156 -14.86 1.85 -14.88
C GLY A 156 -15.25 1.12 -13.59
N THR A 157 -14.45 0.12 -13.21
CA THR A 157 -14.62 -0.63 -11.96
C THR A 157 -14.49 0.27 -10.73
N ILE A 158 -13.49 1.16 -10.69
CA ILE A 158 -13.29 2.12 -9.59
C ILE A 158 -14.51 3.05 -9.42
N ARG A 159 -15.03 3.62 -10.51
CA ARG A 159 -16.21 4.51 -10.47
C ARG A 159 -17.43 3.78 -9.93
N ARG A 160 -17.64 2.54 -10.37
CA ARG A 160 -18.76 1.71 -9.92
C ARG A 160 -18.63 1.38 -8.42
N LEU A 161 -17.50 0.81 -7.99
CA LEU A 161 -17.21 0.58 -6.57
C LEU A 161 -17.45 1.82 -5.72
N THR A 162 -16.89 2.94 -6.16
CA THR A 162 -16.99 4.21 -5.44
C THR A 162 -18.43 4.70 -5.34
N SER A 163 -19.22 4.59 -6.41
CA SER A 163 -20.62 5.00 -6.42
C SER A 163 -21.43 4.16 -5.42
N GLU A 164 -21.36 2.84 -5.54
CA GLU A 164 -22.18 1.92 -4.73
C GLU A 164 -21.77 1.95 -3.26
N MET A 165 -20.47 1.93 -2.98
CA MET A 165 -19.96 1.85 -1.61
C MET A 165 -20.04 3.18 -0.87
N ALA A 166 -19.95 4.32 -1.56
CA ALA A 166 -20.05 5.63 -0.91
C ALA A 166 -21.48 5.99 -0.44
N ASP A 167 -22.50 5.27 -0.93
CA ASP A 167 -23.89 5.37 -0.47
C ASP A 167 -24.21 4.40 0.67
N SER A 168 -23.28 3.50 1.00
CA SER A 168 -23.36 2.66 2.20
C SER A 168 -23.44 3.52 3.46
N PRO A 169 -24.24 3.12 4.47
CA PRO A 169 -24.24 3.78 5.78
C PRO A 169 -22.93 3.56 6.56
N VAL A 170 -22.05 2.66 6.10
CA VAL A 170 -20.76 2.40 6.73
C VAL A 170 -19.78 3.53 6.39
N GLU A 171 -19.09 4.05 7.41
CA GLU A 171 -18.07 5.08 7.23
C GLU A 171 -16.75 4.50 6.72
N ASP A 172 -16.00 5.29 5.92
CA ASP A 172 -14.68 4.92 5.38
C ASP A 172 -13.73 4.38 6.46
N ALA A 173 -13.77 4.96 7.68
CA ALA A 173 -12.96 4.51 8.81
C ALA A 173 -13.24 3.05 9.22
N LYS A 174 -14.47 2.55 9.02
CA LYS A 174 -14.85 1.19 9.37
C LYS A 174 -14.41 0.18 8.31
N PHE A 175 -14.40 0.58 7.04
CA PHE A 175 -13.76 -0.21 5.97
C PHE A 175 -12.25 -0.28 6.17
N ALA A 176 -11.61 0.84 6.53
CA ALA A 176 -10.19 0.88 6.84
C ALA A 176 -9.82 0.00 8.04
N GLU A 177 -10.65 -0.03 9.09
CA GLU A 177 -10.46 -0.93 10.25
C GLU A 177 -10.51 -2.41 9.84
N LEU A 178 -11.40 -2.79 8.90
CA LEU A 178 -11.44 -4.15 8.36
C LEU A 178 -10.15 -4.49 7.58
N LEU A 179 -9.67 -3.55 6.76
CA LEU A 179 -8.46 -3.73 5.96
C LEU A 179 -7.18 -3.70 6.80
N ASP A 180 -7.18 -3.04 7.96
CA ASP A 180 -6.07 -3.14 8.92
C ASP A 180 -5.85 -4.59 9.37
N LEU A 181 -6.91 -5.38 9.52
CA LEU A 181 -6.80 -6.81 9.89
C LEU A 181 -6.13 -7.63 8.79
N ALA A 182 -6.41 -7.32 7.51
CA ALA A 182 -5.69 -7.94 6.41
C ALA A 182 -4.22 -7.53 6.40
N GLY A 183 -3.94 -6.27 6.76
CA GLY A 183 -2.60 -5.78 7.01
C GLY A 183 -1.89 -6.51 8.16
N ASP A 184 -2.59 -6.80 9.27
CA ASP A 184 -2.05 -7.58 10.39
C ASP A 184 -1.56 -8.95 9.90
N VAL A 185 -2.41 -9.67 9.15
CA VAL A 185 -2.05 -10.97 8.56
C VAL A 185 -0.81 -10.84 7.65
N LEU A 186 -0.78 -9.86 6.74
CA LEU A 186 0.39 -9.65 5.87
C LEU A 186 1.69 -9.40 6.67
N ARG A 187 1.61 -8.59 7.74
CA ARG A 187 2.76 -8.27 8.60
C ARG A 187 3.23 -9.49 9.38
N ASP A 188 2.32 -10.28 9.92
CA ASP A 188 2.64 -11.51 10.65
C ASP A 188 3.37 -12.53 9.76
N HIS A 189 3.02 -12.58 8.47
CA HIS A 189 3.71 -13.42 7.48
C HIS A 189 4.92 -12.75 6.80
N ARG A 190 5.23 -11.49 7.13
CA ARG A 190 6.29 -10.67 6.52
C ARG A 190 6.18 -10.59 4.99
N LEU A 191 4.96 -10.42 4.49
CA LEU A 191 4.65 -10.39 3.06
C LEU A 191 4.33 -8.97 2.59
N PHE A 192 4.77 -8.67 1.37
CA PHE A 192 4.11 -7.66 0.56
C PHE A 192 3.06 -8.35 -0.31
N TRP A 193 2.00 -7.62 -0.68
CA TRP A 193 1.17 -8.06 -1.81
C TRP A 193 1.89 -7.75 -3.13
N THR A 194 1.56 -8.49 -4.16
CA THR A 194 2.10 -8.32 -5.50
C THR A 194 1.19 -7.45 -6.36
N GLY A 195 1.77 -6.73 -7.32
CA GLY A 195 1.06 -5.80 -8.17
C GLY A 195 1.01 -4.37 -7.61
N LEU A 196 0.54 -3.43 -8.43
CA LEU A 196 0.53 -2.01 -8.07
C LEU A 196 -0.55 -1.69 -7.02
N TYR A 197 -1.68 -2.39 -7.09
CA TYR A 197 -2.82 -2.22 -6.20
C TYR A 197 -3.45 -3.60 -5.93
N PRO A 198 -4.05 -3.80 -4.74
CA PRO A 198 -4.98 -4.90 -4.52
C PRO A 198 -6.11 -4.89 -5.56
N ILE A 199 -6.60 -6.07 -5.94
CA ILE A 199 -7.68 -6.20 -6.91
C ILE A 199 -8.99 -5.87 -6.21
N ALA A 200 -9.64 -4.80 -6.64
CA ALA A 200 -10.95 -4.41 -6.13
C ALA A 200 -12.05 -4.75 -7.15
N ASP A 201 -13.17 -5.28 -6.68
CA ASP A 201 -14.33 -5.62 -7.53
C ASP A 201 -15.64 -5.46 -6.74
N PHE A 202 -16.77 -5.29 -7.45
CA PHE A 202 -18.10 -5.13 -6.86
C PHE A 202 -19.07 -6.19 -7.37
N ASP A 203 -19.67 -6.93 -6.44
CA ASP A 203 -20.68 -7.94 -6.75
C ASP A 203 -22.09 -7.32 -6.68
N GLU A 204 -22.76 -7.21 -7.84
CA GLU A 204 -24.12 -6.65 -7.95
C GLU A 204 -25.16 -7.50 -7.22
N PHE A 205 -24.92 -8.81 -7.10
CA PHE A 205 -25.91 -9.71 -6.53
C PHE A 205 -25.98 -9.54 -5.01
N THR A 206 -24.82 -9.43 -4.35
CA THR A 206 -24.74 -9.24 -2.91
C THR A 206 -24.75 -7.77 -2.51
N GLY A 207 -24.34 -6.87 -3.41
CA GLY A 207 -24.09 -5.46 -3.10
C GLY A 207 -22.82 -5.25 -2.29
N TRP A 208 -21.89 -6.22 -2.31
CA TRP A 208 -20.65 -6.16 -1.54
C TRP A 208 -19.47 -5.83 -2.44
N ALA A 209 -18.55 -5.04 -1.90
CA ALA A 209 -17.22 -4.91 -2.48
C ALA A 209 -16.35 -6.11 -2.12
N SER A 210 -15.32 -6.35 -2.91
CA SER A 210 -14.22 -7.27 -2.61
C SER A 210 -12.89 -6.58 -2.84
N ILE A 211 -11.93 -6.82 -1.94
CA ILE A 211 -10.53 -6.43 -2.11
C ILE A 211 -9.67 -7.69 -1.96
N ARG A 212 -8.85 -7.99 -2.96
CA ARG A 212 -8.02 -9.19 -2.98
C ARG A 212 -6.55 -8.83 -3.10
N TYR A 213 -5.75 -9.37 -2.19
CA TYR A 213 -4.31 -9.23 -2.18
C TYR A 213 -3.68 -10.46 -2.83
N GLU A 214 -2.99 -10.26 -3.95
CA GLU A 214 -2.14 -11.30 -4.51
C GLU A 214 -0.85 -11.40 -3.68
N VAL A 215 -0.42 -12.60 -3.32
CA VAL A 215 0.73 -12.83 -2.44
C VAL A 215 1.56 -14.01 -2.93
N ASP A 216 2.89 -13.91 -2.83
CA ASP A 216 3.84 -14.93 -3.29
C ASP A 216 3.95 -16.13 -2.32
N VAL A 217 2.85 -16.86 -2.24
CA VAL A 217 2.69 -18.07 -1.45
C VAL A 217 1.86 -19.08 -2.26
N THR A 218 1.81 -20.33 -1.82
CA THR A 218 0.95 -21.33 -2.46
C THR A 218 -0.54 -21.04 -2.19
N PRO A 219 -1.46 -21.53 -3.03
CA PRO A 219 -2.90 -21.41 -2.79
C PRO A 219 -3.34 -21.95 -1.42
N ASP A 220 -2.77 -23.06 -0.96
CA ASP A 220 -3.10 -23.66 0.35
C ASP A 220 -2.66 -22.77 1.51
N TYR A 221 -1.54 -22.06 1.36
CA TYR A 221 -1.06 -21.13 2.38
C TYR A 221 -1.91 -19.85 2.39
N ALA A 222 -2.25 -19.31 1.22
CA ALA A 222 -3.21 -18.20 1.12
C ALA A 222 -4.58 -18.57 1.71
N SER A 223 -5.03 -19.82 1.55
CA SER A 223 -6.24 -20.34 2.21
C SER A 223 -6.13 -20.34 3.74
N GLN A 224 -4.95 -20.62 4.31
CA GLN A 224 -4.70 -20.49 5.74
C GLN A 224 -4.79 -19.02 6.19
N MET A 225 -4.12 -18.12 5.47
CA MET A 225 -4.20 -16.67 5.74
C MET A 225 -5.64 -16.14 5.70
N ASN A 226 -6.47 -16.61 4.76
CA ASN A 226 -7.90 -16.26 4.72
C ASN A 226 -8.65 -16.70 5.98
N ARG A 227 -8.36 -17.89 6.52
CA ARG A 227 -8.99 -18.35 7.78
C ARG A 227 -8.55 -17.51 8.97
N GLU A 228 -7.27 -17.18 9.05
CA GLU A 228 -6.73 -16.30 10.10
C GLU A 228 -7.40 -14.92 10.05
N PHE A 229 -7.57 -14.37 8.84
CA PHE A 229 -8.31 -13.13 8.63
C PHE A 229 -9.78 -13.24 9.07
N ASP A 230 -10.49 -14.28 8.66
CA ASP A 230 -11.89 -14.50 9.04
C ASP A 230 -12.06 -14.56 10.58
N ASP A 231 -11.15 -15.24 11.27
CA ASP A 231 -11.12 -15.32 12.73
C ASP A 231 -10.97 -13.92 13.37
N LEU A 232 -10.08 -13.08 12.83
CA LEU A 232 -9.90 -11.69 13.27
C LEU A 232 -11.16 -10.85 13.02
N VAL A 233 -11.78 -10.98 11.85
CA VAL A 233 -13.01 -10.25 11.47
C VAL A 233 -14.16 -10.59 12.41
N ILE A 234 -14.35 -11.88 12.72
CA ILE A 234 -15.37 -12.35 13.66
C ILE A 234 -15.06 -11.81 15.06
N ALA A 235 -13.81 -11.94 15.53
CA ALA A 235 -13.41 -11.49 16.86
C ALA A 235 -13.60 -9.97 17.06
N LYS A 236 -13.43 -9.17 16.01
CA LYS A 236 -13.63 -7.71 16.02
C LYS A 236 -15.07 -7.27 15.71
N GLY A 237 -15.95 -8.20 15.35
CA GLY A 237 -17.33 -7.89 14.99
C GLY A 237 -17.46 -7.08 13.71
N LEU A 238 -16.55 -7.27 12.74
CA LEU A 238 -16.53 -6.55 11.46
C LEU A 238 -17.21 -7.30 10.32
N HIS A 239 -17.74 -8.50 10.56
CA HIS A 239 -18.39 -9.36 9.55
C HIS A 239 -19.66 -8.76 8.92
N THR A 240 -20.18 -7.65 9.44
CA THR A 240 -21.33 -6.93 8.86
C THR A 240 -20.93 -5.79 7.93
N VAL A 241 -19.63 -5.48 7.81
CA VAL A 241 -19.13 -4.50 6.85
C VAL A 241 -19.28 -5.08 5.45
N PRO A 242 -19.90 -4.38 4.48
CA PRO A 242 -20.20 -4.92 3.14
C PRO A 242 -18.96 -4.94 2.24
N LEU A 243 -17.87 -5.50 2.75
CA LEU A 243 -16.58 -5.63 2.09
C LEU A 243 -16.02 -7.01 2.43
N THR A 244 -15.77 -7.81 1.41
CA THR A 244 -14.99 -9.05 1.54
C THR A 244 -13.52 -8.73 1.28
N VAL A 245 -12.63 -9.38 2.03
CA VAL A 245 -11.18 -9.26 1.83
C VAL A 245 -10.61 -10.67 1.73
N GLY A 246 -9.64 -10.87 0.84
CA GLY A 246 -8.98 -12.17 0.73
C GLY A 246 -7.59 -12.12 0.13
N PHE A 247 -6.88 -13.23 0.30
CA PHE A 247 -5.53 -13.47 -0.20
C PHE A 247 -5.55 -14.51 -1.33
N ILE A 248 -4.82 -14.24 -2.40
CA ILE A 248 -4.63 -15.13 -3.55
C ILE A 248 -3.16 -15.53 -3.62
N GLY A 249 -2.86 -16.82 -3.46
CA GLY A 249 -1.51 -17.35 -3.61
C GLY A 249 -1.11 -17.44 -5.08
N THR A 250 0.00 -16.81 -5.48
CA THR A 250 0.48 -16.75 -6.87
C THR A 250 1.61 -17.75 -7.18
N ARG A 251 2.14 -18.47 -6.19
CA ARG A 251 3.25 -19.41 -6.40
C ARG A 251 2.76 -20.76 -6.92
N VAL A 252 3.03 -21.04 -8.20
CA VAL A 252 2.51 -22.23 -8.92
C VAL A 252 3.46 -23.44 -8.89
N ASP A 253 4.78 -23.20 -8.82
CA ASP A 253 5.80 -24.23 -9.10
C ASP A 253 5.76 -25.42 -8.13
N ASP A 254 5.47 -25.17 -6.85
CA ASP A 254 5.33 -26.23 -5.83
C ASP A 254 3.96 -26.92 -5.90
N TRP A 255 2.92 -26.20 -6.34
CA TRP A 255 1.55 -26.71 -6.34
C TRP A 255 1.34 -27.76 -7.44
N LEU A 256 1.88 -27.50 -8.64
CA LEU A 256 1.83 -28.49 -9.73
C LEU A 256 2.69 -29.73 -9.43
N ALA A 257 3.79 -29.59 -8.68
CA ALA A 257 4.58 -30.73 -8.23
C ALA A 257 3.80 -31.60 -7.24
N THR A 258 3.11 -30.98 -6.28
CA THR A 258 2.28 -31.68 -5.27
C THR A 258 1.10 -32.43 -5.90
N LEU A 259 0.44 -31.83 -6.91
CA LEU A 259 -0.62 -32.49 -7.66
C LEU A 259 -0.12 -33.70 -8.48
N ARG A 260 1.13 -33.66 -8.95
CA ARG A 260 1.74 -34.75 -9.74
C ARG A 260 2.19 -35.94 -8.89
N THR A 261 2.55 -35.73 -7.62
CA THR A 261 3.01 -36.81 -6.73
C THR A 261 1.88 -37.55 -6.02
N GLY A 262 0.63 -37.08 -6.11
CA GLY A 262 -0.54 -37.76 -5.51
C GLY A 262 -0.50 -37.84 -3.98
N THR A 263 0.37 -37.07 -3.33
CA THR A 263 0.56 -37.03 -1.88
C THR A 263 -0.18 -35.85 -1.27
N ALA A 264 -1.46 -35.67 -1.61
CA ALA A 264 -2.37 -34.88 -0.79
C ALA A 264 -2.91 -35.82 0.29
N GLN A 265 -2.35 -35.73 1.50
CA GLN A 265 -2.90 -36.38 2.70
C GLN A 265 -4.09 -35.60 3.24
#